data_AF-A0A819PUA1-F1
#
_entry.id   AF-A0A819PUA1-F1
#
_cell.length_a   1.000
_cell.length_b   1.000
_cell.length_c   1.000
_cell.angle_alpha   90.00
_cell.angle_beta   90.00
_cell.angle_gamma   90.00
#
_symmetry.space_group_name_H-M   'P 1'
#
loop_
_entity.id
_entity.type
_entity.pdbx_description
1 polymer ?
#
loop_
_entity_poly.entity_id
_entity_poly.type
_entity_poly.pdbx_seq_one_letter_code
_entity_poly.pdbx_strand_id
1 'polypeptide(L)' 'MNHDNVMNGDETDVDCGGSSGNKCAVGKICKATSDCNNVLCTGGICS' A
#
# COMPACT_ATOMS: atom_id res chain seq x y z
N MET A 1 -5.03 -9.23 -2.40
CA MET A 1 -5.52 -9.09 -3.80
C MET A 1 -4.40 -9.60 -4.71
N ASN A 2 -4.66 -9.76 -6.00
CA ASN A 2 -3.79 -10.48 -6.96
C ASN A 2 -2.65 -9.57 -7.43
N HIS A 3 -1.43 -10.08 -7.62
CA HIS A 3 -0.29 -9.30 -8.15
C HIS A 3 -0.41 -9.21 -9.68
N ASP A 4 -1.42 -8.50 -10.17
CA ASP A 4 -1.68 -8.31 -11.60
C ASP A 4 -1.11 -7.00 -12.14
N ASN A 5 -0.36 -6.26 -11.31
CA ASN A 5 0.21 -4.96 -11.64
C ASN A 5 -0.84 -3.91 -11.97
N VAL A 6 -2.04 -4.07 -11.44
CA VAL A 6 -3.14 -3.13 -11.59
C VAL A 6 -3.66 -2.75 -10.21
N MET A 7 -3.73 -1.45 -9.93
CA MET A 7 -4.40 -0.96 -8.72
C MET A 7 -5.90 -1.26 -8.81
N ASN A 8 -6.37 -2.25 -8.06
CA ASN A 8 -7.77 -2.67 -8.08
C ASN A 8 -8.34 -2.90 -6.66
N GLY A 9 -9.67 -2.92 -6.56
CA GLY A 9 -10.37 -3.13 -5.29
C GLY A 9 -10.00 -2.09 -4.22
N ASP A 10 -9.52 -2.58 -3.07
CA ASP A 10 -9.17 -1.77 -1.89
C ASP A 10 -7.67 -1.42 -1.80
N GLU A 11 -6.91 -1.63 -2.87
CA GLU A 11 -5.49 -1.31 -2.88
C GLU A 11 -5.23 0.19 -2.70
N THR A 12 -4.10 0.51 -2.05
CA THR A 12 -3.66 1.90 -1.89
C THR A 12 -2.54 2.28 -2.84
N ASP A 13 -1.82 1.27 -3.34
CA ASP A 13 -0.90 1.36 -4.48
C ASP A 13 -0.94 0.02 -5.23
N VAL A 14 -0.38 -0.04 -6.42
CA VAL A 14 -0.43 -1.23 -7.30
C VAL A 14 0.05 -2.48 -6.54
N ASP A 15 -0.82 -3.48 -6.44
CA ASP A 15 -0.61 -4.77 -5.77
C ASP A 15 -0.33 -4.69 -4.25
N CYS A 16 -0.60 -3.56 -3.58
CA CYS A 16 -0.31 -3.41 -2.15
C CYS A 16 -1.23 -2.43 -1.39
N GLY A 17 -1.22 -2.61 -0.06
CA GLY A 17 -1.94 -1.77 0.88
C GLY A 17 -3.44 -2.08 0.94
N GLY A 18 -4.14 -1.36 1.81
CA GLY A 18 -5.53 -1.58 2.15
C GLY A 18 -5.78 -3.01 2.61
N SER A 19 -6.81 -3.63 2.04
CA SER A 19 -7.18 -5.03 2.33
C SER A 19 -6.33 -6.04 1.56
N SER A 20 -5.32 -5.61 0.79
CA SER A 20 -4.56 -6.50 -0.10
C SER A 20 -3.72 -7.54 0.64
N GLY A 21 -3.52 -7.37 1.96
CA GLY A 21 -2.73 -8.25 2.82
C GLY A 21 -1.22 -8.03 2.67
N ASN A 22 -0.79 -7.60 1.48
CA ASN A 22 0.56 -7.11 1.23
C ASN A 22 0.70 -5.66 1.67
N LYS A 23 1.78 -5.39 2.39
CA LYS A 23 2.13 -4.03 2.77
C LYS A 23 3.03 -3.38 1.72
N CYS A 24 2.71 -2.14 1.37
CA CYS A 24 3.47 -1.31 0.46
C CYS A 24 4.87 -1.00 1.00
N ALA A 25 5.86 -1.06 0.11
CA ALA A 25 7.25 -0.73 0.43
C ALA A 25 7.43 0.78 0.70
N VAL A 26 8.58 1.16 1.25
CA VAL A 26 8.96 2.58 1.40
C VAL A 26 8.93 3.28 0.05
N GLY A 27 8.36 4.49 -0.01
CA GLY A 27 8.21 5.30 -1.22
C GLY A 27 6.94 5.01 -2.04
N LYS A 28 6.16 3.99 -1.65
CA LYS A 28 4.87 3.67 -2.28
C LYS A 28 3.73 4.50 -1.69
N ILE A 29 2.65 4.60 -2.44
CA ILE A 29 1.45 5.33 -2.02
C ILE A 29 0.73 4.54 -0.92
N CYS A 30 0.20 5.25 0.07
CA CYS A 30 -0.58 4.69 1.16
C CYS A 30 -1.72 5.63 1.53
N LYS A 31 -2.77 5.07 2.15
CA LYS A 31 -3.85 5.86 2.76
C LYS A 31 -3.79 5.81 4.28
N ALA A 32 -3.23 4.74 4.83
CA ALA A 32 -3.07 4.49 6.25
C ALA A 32 -1.72 3.82 6.53
N THR A 33 -1.21 4.03 7.74
CA THR A 33 0.02 3.36 8.22
C THR A 33 -0.09 1.83 8.19
N SER A 34 -1.29 1.27 8.28
CA SER A 34 -1.53 -0.18 8.13
C SER A 34 -1.09 -0.71 6.76
N ASP A 35 -1.12 0.14 5.74
CA ASP A 35 -0.77 -0.20 4.36
C ASP A 35 0.74 -0.36 4.18
N CYS A 36 1.55 0.20 5.08
CA CYS A 36 3.00 0.31 4.90
C CYS A 36 3.79 -0.78 5.61
N ASN A 37 4.83 -1.29 4.94
CA ASN A 37 5.67 -2.34 5.47
C ASN A 37 6.67 -1.78 6.49
N ASN A 38 6.29 -1.83 7.77
CA ASN A 38 7.11 -1.45 8.91
C ASN A 38 7.56 0.03 8.91
N VAL A 39 6.80 0.91 8.23
CA VAL A 39 6.99 2.36 8.22
C VAL A 39 5.65 3.09 8.35
N LEU A 40 5.67 4.41 8.52
CA LEU A 40 4.46 5.22 8.65
C LEU A 40 3.96 5.70 7.29
N CYS A 41 2.65 5.90 7.18
CA CYS A 41 2.10 6.61 6.04
C CYS A 41 2.17 8.12 6.30
N THR A 42 3.22 8.77 5.80
CA THR A 42 3.45 10.20 6.00
C THR A 42 3.19 10.95 4.69
N GLY A 43 2.19 11.84 4.68
CA GLY A 43 1.85 12.61 3.48
C GLY A 43 1.34 11.76 2.30
N GLY A 44 0.77 10.58 2.59
CA GLY A 44 0.28 9.65 1.57
C GLY A 44 1.37 8.74 0.97
N ILE A 45 2.57 8.74 1.56
CA ILE A 45 3.69 7.90 1.15
C ILE A 45 4.21 7.10 2.35
N CYS A 46 4.59 5.83 2.13
CA CYS A 46 5.24 5.01 3.13
C CYS A 46 6.68 5.51 3.38
N SER A 47 6.96 6.05 4.57
CA SER A 47 8.28 6.60 4.95
C SER A 47 8.56 6.44 6.44
#